data_AF-A0A954P4A9-F1
#
_entry.id   AF-A0A954P4A9-F1
#
_cell.length_a   1.000
_cell.length_b   1.000
_cell.length_c   1.000
_cell.angle_alpha   90.00
_cell.angle_beta   90.00
_cell.angle_gamma   90.00
#
_symmetry.space_group_name_H-M   'P 1'
#
loop_
_entity.id
_entity.type
_entity.pdbx_description
1 polymer ?
#
loop_
_entity_poly.entity_id
_entity_poly.type
_entity_poly.pdbx_seq_one_letter_code
_entity_poly.pdbx_strand_id
1 'polypeptide(L)'
;ESKYPKPWPAVLVVCGHSSNGKAYDGYQRACGLLALNGVLALIIDPVCQGERYQLAQPDGKPTIAGSTTGHSLIGLGSTLLGRNTARFEIRDGMRAIDYLQSRDDVDPKRIGCTGNSGGGTQTAYLMAIDQRIRCAAPSCYITSLQRLMETIGPQDAEQNIFGQLAFGMDHADYLLMRAPQPTLICCATQDYFDIGGAWNTFRYAKRLYSRMGYPAQVNLVENDDTHGFKKPLREAAVQWMVRWLRGEDRVIREPEMEVLTDQEAWCTPLGQVVLLAGERSVFDINAGYNRELASQREKLWAEGPTAELRIRIRNVIGTRTADELPEPKVETTDEAEHDGLRLTKIVLRPAEGIVLPGLLVEPGEQKKANAGPVLYLAADGAASTVGENGAVRQLVEQGHTVLALDVRGVGETAPEGKPWNSGQFGGGTKQQMLAYLLGHSMVGERTGDILTAAAWLRQHTKSQRSGVRVVATDHLCTPALHAAFLEPELIGSAKLVRPLVSWTSIIETPVTKHQLPNMVHGALKVYDLPQLVKSLGKKVTIEEPRDAAGEPVTAVE
;
A
#
# COMPACT_ATOMS: atom_id res chain seq x y z
N GLU A 1 -21.55 38.48 28.87
CA GLU A 1 -20.98 38.36 27.50
C GLU A 1 -20.04 37.16 27.45
N SER A 2 -19.91 36.51 26.29
CA SER A 2 -18.96 35.39 26.12
C SER A 2 -17.53 35.87 26.38
N LYS A 3 -16.72 35.07 27.10
CA LYS A 3 -15.28 35.33 27.32
C LYS A 3 -14.51 35.55 26.00
N TYR A 4 -14.98 34.94 24.92
CA TYR A 4 -14.41 35.11 23.58
C TYR A 4 -15.52 35.50 22.59
N PRO A 5 -15.50 36.72 22.03
CA PRO A 5 -16.49 37.15 21.06
C PRO A 5 -16.29 36.47 19.69
N LYS A 6 -17.39 36.30 18.96
CA LYS A 6 -17.42 35.85 17.56
C LYS A 6 -16.87 36.97 16.63
N PRO A 7 -16.36 36.64 15.43
CA PRO A 7 -16.16 35.28 14.91
C PRO A 7 -14.91 34.61 15.51
N TRP A 8 -15.01 33.31 15.75
CA TRP A 8 -13.93 32.51 16.34
C TRP A 8 -12.96 31.99 15.27
N PRO A 9 -11.64 31.93 15.53
CA PRO A 9 -10.79 31.04 14.76
C PRO A 9 -11.26 29.60 14.93
N ALA A 10 -10.99 28.75 13.95
CA ALA A 10 -11.39 27.34 13.98
C ALA A 10 -10.19 26.41 13.79
N VAL A 11 -10.29 25.20 14.30
CA VAL A 11 -9.33 24.12 14.08
C VAL A 11 -10.07 22.86 13.67
N LEU A 12 -9.66 22.29 12.54
CA LEU A 12 -10.03 20.93 12.15
C LEU A 12 -9.16 19.94 12.93
N VAL A 13 -9.79 19.10 13.74
CA VAL A 13 -9.15 17.98 14.43
C VAL A 13 -9.43 16.70 13.65
N VAL A 14 -8.37 16.04 13.20
CA VAL A 14 -8.46 14.77 12.46
C VAL A 14 -7.97 13.63 13.33
N CYS A 15 -8.72 12.52 13.33
CA CYS A 15 -8.44 11.37 14.17
C CYS A 15 -7.37 10.48 13.55
N GLY A 16 -6.49 9.91 14.37
CA GLY A 16 -5.67 8.76 13.99
C GLY A 16 -6.37 7.43 14.19
N HIS A 17 -5.60 6.36 14.30
CA HIS A 17 -6.05 4.97 14.29
C HIS A 17 -6.83 4.49 15.53
N SER A 18 -7.70 5.33 16.10
CA SER A 18 -8.65 4.94 17.15
C SER A 18 -9.92 4.34 16.53
N SER A 19 -10.32 3.17 16.99
CA SER A 19 -11.50 2.47 16.46
C SER A 19 -12.80 3.27 16.63
N ASN A 20 -12.94 4.03 17.72
CA ASN A 20 -14.10 4.89 17.98
C ASN A 20 -13.94 6.34 17.48
N GLY A 21 -12.89 6.63 16.70
CA GLY A 21 -12.72 7.90 16.00
C GLY A 21 -12.82 9.11 16.92
N LYS A 22 -13.74 10.04 16.59
CA LYS A 22 -13.97 11.31 17.29
C LYS A 22 -14.38 11.17 18.76
N ALA A 23 -14.91 10.01 19.15
CA ALA A 23 -15.26 9.72 20.54
C ALA A 23 -14.05 9.34 21.41
N TYR A 24 -12.86 9.17 20.82
CA TYR A 24 -11.66 8.88 21.60
C TYR A 24 -11.31 10.00 22.59
N ASP A 25 -11.09 9.64 23.85
CA ASP A 25 -10.85 10.56 24.98
C ASP A 25 -9.81 11.65 24.67
N GLY A 26 -8.66 11.27 24.08
CA GLY A 26 -7.60 12.22 23.76
C GLY A 26 -8.04 13.29 22.74
N TYR A 27 -8.87 12.94 21.77
CA TYR A 27 -9.35 13.91 20.78
C TYR A 27 -10.45 14.81 21.34
N GLN A 28 -11.37 14.24 22.14
CA GLN A 28 -12.38 15.04 22.84
C GLN A 28 -11.73 16.08 23.77
N ARG A 29 -10.69 15.67 24.52
CA ARG A 29 -9.93 16.58 25.37
C ARG A 29 -9.23 17.69 24.61
N ALA A 30 -8.62 17.37 23.46
CA ALA A 30 -8.03 18.38 22.59
C ALA A 30 -9.07 19.39 22.08
N CYS A 31 -10.26 18.90 21.66
CA CYS A 31 -11.36 19.75 21.21
C CYS A 31 -11.91 20.65 22.32
N GLY A 32 -12.15 20.09 23.51
CA GLY A 32 -12.57 20.84 24.69
C GLY A 32 -11.54 21.91 25.09
N LEU A 33 -10.26 21.56 25.05
CA LEU A 33 -9.16 22.48 25.34
C LEU A 33 -9.07 23.64 24.33
N LEU A 34 -9.30 23.39 23.03
CA LEU A 34 -9.43 24.44 22.02
C LEU A 34 -10.61 25.39 22.35
N ALA A 35 -11.78 24.83 22.65
CA ALA A 35 -13.00 25.58 22.95
C ALA A 35 -12.84 26.47 24.19
N LEU A 36 -12.26 25.94 25.27
CA LEU A 36 -11.94 26.69 26.50
C LEU A 36 -10.96 27.86 26.28
N ASN A 37 -10.24 27.83 25.16
CA ASN A 37 -9.28 28.85 24.76
C ASN A 37 -9.73 29.68 23.55
N GLY A 38 -11.04 29.69 23.27
CA GLY A 38 -11.64 30.61 22.29
C GLY A 38 -11.34 30.24 20.84
N VAL A 39 -11.17 28.95 20.58
CA VAL A 39 -10.97 28.37 19.24
C VAL A 39 -12.06 27.32 19.02
N LEU A 40 -12.85 27.46 17.95
CA LEU A 40 -13.85 26.46 17.59
C LEU A 40 -13.14 25.19 17.11
N ALA A 41 -13.54 24.02 17.61
CA ALA A 41 -13.02 22.74 17.15
C ALA A 41 -14.08 22.00 16.33
N LEU A 42 -13.71 21.54 15.14
CA LEU A 42 -14.49 20.57 14.37
C LEU A 42 -13.67 19.28 14.29
N ILE A 43 -14.25 18.17 14.75
CA ILE A 43 -13.65 16.85 14.66
C ILE A 43 -14.45 15.97 13.71
N ILE A 44 -13.75 15.18 12.89
CA ILE A 44 -14.37 14.28 11.91
C ILE A 44 -13.82 12.85 12.06
N ASP A 45 -14.66 11.87 11.77
CA ASP A 45 -14.23 10.47 11.65
C ASP A 45 -13.60 10.21 10.27
N PRO A 46 -12.35 9.71 10.22
CA PRO A 46 -11.77 9.16 8.99
C PRO A 46 -12.53 7.92 8.51
N VAL A 47 -12.34 7.58 7.24
CA VAL A 47 -12.87 6.32 6.68
C VAL A 47 -12.43 5.13 7.55
N CYS A 48 -13.28 4.13 7.75
CA CYS A 48 -13.00 2.95 8.58
C CYS A 48 -12.80 3.21 10.09
N GLN A 49 -13.31 4.32 10.63
CA GLN A 49 -13.21 4.65 12.05
C GLN A 49 -14.50 5.29 12.58
N GLY A 50 -14.77 5.20 13.88
CA GLY A 50 -15.96 5.81 14.49
C GLY A 50 -17.24 5.38 13.77
N GLU A 51 -17.99 6.36 13.24
CA GLU A 51 -19.22 6.09 12.47
C GLU A 51 -18.98 5.88 10.96
N ARG A 52 -17.73 5.79 10.52
CA ARG A 52 -17.36 5.75 9.10
C ARG A 52 -16.81 4.38 8.68
N TYR A 53 -17.19 3.30 9.34
CA TYR A 53 -16.86 1.97 8.82
C TYR A 53 -17.57 1.71 7.50
N GLN A 54 -16.85 1.08 6.57
CA GLN A 54 -17.31 0.88 5.20
C GLN A 54 -18.12 -0.40 5.02
N LEU A 55 -18.16 -1.25 6.05
CA LEU A 55 -19.00 -2.44 6.16
C LEU A 55 -19.46 -2.54 7.61
N ALA A 56 -20.78 -2.67 7.80
CA ALA A 56 -21.39 -2.82 9.11
C ALA A 56 -22.50 -3.87 9.08
N GLN A 57 -22.69 -4.54 10.22
CA GLN A 57 -23.84 -5.37 10.49
C GLN A 57 -25.10 -4.50 10.68
N PRO A 58 -26.32 -5.07 10.56
CA PRO A 58 -27.56 -4.33 10.77
C PRO A 58 -27.68 -3.66 12.15
N ASP A 59 -26.94 -4.13 13.15
CA ASP A 59 -26.89 -3.57 14.50
C ASP A 59 -25.84 -2.45 14.68
N GLY A 60 -25.21 -1.99 13.61
CA GLY A 60 -24.19 -0.94 13.64
C GLY A 60 -22.77 -1.42 13.93
N LYS A 61 -22.56 -2.71 14.22
CA LYS A 61 -21.22 -3.21 14.48
C LYS A 61 -20.39 -3.31 13.20
N PRO A 62 -19.14 -2.81 13.17
CA PRO A 62 -18.25 -2.99 12.04
C PRO A 62 -18.01 -4.47 11.70
N THR A 63 -17.99 -4.79 10.40
CA THR A 63 -17.65 -6.15 9.93
C THR A 63 -16.13 -6.37 9.87
N ILE A 64 -15.37 -5.30 9.62
CA ILE A 64 -13.90 -5.33 9.59
C ILE A 64 -13.40 -4.71 10.89
N ALA A 65 -12.58 -5.47 11.63
CA ALA A 65 -11.92 -4.97 12.83
C ALA A 65 -10.63 -4.21 12.49
N GLY A 66 -10.43 -3.08 13.16
CA GLY A 66 -9.22 -2.26 13.05
C GLY A 66 -9.23 -1.34 11.83
N SER A 67 -8.88 -0.07 12.06
CA SER A 67 -8.90 0.96 11.03
C SER A 67 -7.87 0.72 9.94
N THR A 68 -6.63 0.39 10.32
CA THR A 68 -5.53 0.08 9.40
C THR A 68 -5.86 -1.10 8.47
N THR A 69 -6.59 -2.11 8.95
CA THR A 69 -7.10 -3.22 8.12
C THR A 69 -8.07 -2.69 7.06
N GLY A 70 -9.04 -1.87 7.48
CA GLY A 70 -10.02 -1.26 6.58
C GLY A 70 -9.37 -0.36 5.52
N HIS A 71 -8.42 0.50 5.92
CA HIS A 71 -7.67 1.36 5.02
C HIS A 71 -6.90 0.55 3.97
N SER A 72 -6.27 -0.55 4.40
CA SER A 72 -5.49 -1.42 3.53
C SER A 72 -6.37 -2.19 2.54
N LEU A 73 -7.55 -2.67 2.96
CA LEU A 73 -8.54 -3.28 2.05
C LEU A 73 -9.04 -2.30 0.99
N ILE A 74 -9.35 -1.06 1.39
CA ILE A 74 -9.66 0.04 0.45
C ILE A 74 -8.45 0.30 -0.48
N GLY A 75 -7.25 0.23 0.08
CA GLY A 75 -5.98 0.47 -0.59
C GLY A 75 -5.69 -0.50 -1.72
N LEU A 76 -6.04 -1.78 -1.56
CA LEU A 76 -5.91 -2.78 -2.63
C LEU A 76 -6.67 -2.35 -3.88
N GLY A 77 -7.97 -2.08 -3.74
CA GLY A 77 -8.78 -1.67 -4.89
C GLY A 77 -8.40 -0.28 -5.42
N SER A 78 -8.13 0.67 -4.53
CA SER A 78 -7.73 2.03 -4.92
C SER A 78 -6.43 2.02 -5.71
N THR A 79 -5.45 1.22 -5.31
CA THR A 79 -4.15 1.12 -5.98
C THR A 79 -4.29 0.66 -7.42
N LEU A 80 -5.04 -0.41 -7.69
CA LEU A 80 -5.30 -0.91 -9.05
C LEU A 80 -5.95 0.15 -9.95
N LEU A 81 -6.79 1.01 -9.37
CA LEU A 81 -7.45 2.12 -10.06
C LEU A 81 -6.56 3.36 -10.23
N GLY A 82 -5.31 3.31 -9.74
CA GLY A 82 -4.36 4.42 -9.74
C GLY A 82 -4.80 5.55 -8.81
N ARG A 83 -5.38 5.18 -7.68
CA ARG A 83 -5.84 6.02 -6.57
C ARG A 83 -5.13 5.58 -5.28
N ASN A 84 -5.34 6.32 -4.21
CA ASN A 84 -4.79 6.04 -2.89
C ASN A 84 -5.87 6.23 -1.82
N THR A 85 -5.82 5.49 -0.71
CA THR A 85 -6.79 5.58 0.39
C THR A 85 -6.85 7.00 0.99
N ALA A 86 -5.70 7.66 1.16
CA ALA A 86 -5.60 9.00 1.71
C ALA A 86 -6.46 10.04 0.97
N ARG A 87 -6.77 9.81 -0.31
CA ARG A 87 -7.61 10.73 -1.09
C ARG A 87 -8.98 10.95 -0.46
N PHE A 88 -9.53 9.92 0.20
CA PHE A 88 -10.88 9.98 0.76
C PHE A 88 -10.86 10.83 2.03
N GLU A 89 -9.90 10.59 2.92
CA GLU A 89 -9.68 11.38 4.13
C GLU A 89 -9.29 12.83 3.84
N ILE A 90 -8.40 13.05 2.87
CA ILE A 90 -8.05 14.39 2.39
C ILE A 90 -9.30 15.12 1.89
N ARG A 91 -10.13 14.44 1.09
CA ARG A 91 -11.36 15.02 0.56
C ARG A 91 -12.31 15.38 1.69
N ASP A 92 -12.49 14.50 2.67
CA ASP A 92 -13.33 14.76 3.85
C ASP A 92 -12.82 15.97 4.64
N GLY A 93 -11.51 16.05 4.90
CA GLY A 93 -10.89 17.18 5.60
C GLY A 93 -11.07 18.51 4.85
N MET A 94 -10.87 18.53 3.52
CA MET A 94 -11.12 19.74 2.72
C MET A 94 -12.59 20.17 2.73
N ARG A 95 -13.53 19.21 2.75
CA ARG A 95 -14.97 19.49 2.87
C ARG A 95 -15.35 19.97 4.28
N ALA A 96 -14.69 19.45 5.31
CA ALA A 96 -14.86 19.95 6.68
C ALA A 96 -14.41 21.41 6.80
N ILE A 97 -13.33 21.81 6.10
CA ILE A 97 -12.91 23.22 6.01
C ILE A 97 -13.94 24.07 5.23
N ASP A 98 -14.52 23.57 4.15
CA ASP A 98 -15.62 24.27 3.45
C ASP A 98 -16.78 24.56 4.41
N TYR A 99 -17.18 23.56 5.20
CA TYR A 99 -18.22 23.72 6.20
C TYR A 99 -17.85 24.76 7.26
N LEU A 100 -16.63 24.72 7.81
CA LEU A 100 -16.14 25.74 8.75
C LEU A 100 -16.24 27.16 8.16
N GLN A 101 -15.84 27.35 6.90
CA GLN A 101 -15.89 28.65 6.22
C GLN A 101 -17.32 29.13 5.92
N SER A 102 -18.30 28.21 5.87
CA SER A 102 -19.71 28.55 5.63
C SER A 102 -20.43 29.09 6.86
N ARG A 103 -19.86 28.93 8.06
CA ARG A 103 -20.47 29.36 9.32
C ARG A 103 -20.25 30.85 9.58
N ASP A 104 -21.30 31.54 10.01
CA ASP A 104 -21.28 32.97 10.34
C ASP A 104 -20.48 33.28 11.62
N ASP A 105 -20.28 32.28 12.48
CA ASP A 105 -19.56 32.40 13.73
C ASP A 105 -18.08 31.99 13.68
N VAL A 106 -17.59 31.59 12.50
CA VAL A 106 -16.19 31.25 12.25
C VAL A 106 -15.52 32.36 11.44
N ASP A 107 -14.28 32.68 11.78
CA ASP A 107 -13.43 33.52 10.95
C ASP A 107 -12.79 32.66 9.85
N PRO A 108 -13.20 32.81 8.57
CA PRO A 108 -12.74 31.95 7.49
C PRO A 108 -11.26 32.14 7.15
N LYS A 109 -10.60 33.18 7.69
CA LYS A 109 -9.18 33.47 7.48
C LYS A 109 -8.29 32.86 8.56
N ARG A 110 -8.85 32.30 9.63
CA ARG A 110 -8.12 31.78 10.79
C ARG A 110 -8.49 30.33 11.09
N ILE A 111 -8.09 29.44 10.18
CA ILE A 111 -8.32 27.99 10.29
C ILE A 111 -7.00 27.27 10.52
N GLY A 112 -6.94 26.40 11.53
CA GLY A 112 -5.83 25.48 11.77
C GLY A 112 -6.20 24.01 11.59
N CYS A 113 -5.21 23.12 11.67
CA CYS A 113 -5.42 21.67 11.60
C CYS A 113 -4.46 20.90 12.52
N THR A 114 -4.97 19.92 13.26
CA THR A 114 -4.14 19.05 14.12
C THR A 114 -4.73 17.66 14.22
N GLY A 115 -3.89 16.70 14.59
CA GLY A 115 -4.27 15.32 14.78
C GLY A 115 -3.06 14.50 15.19
N ASN A 116 -3.32 13.28 15.66
CA ASN A 116 -2.29 12.36 16.14
C ASN A 116 -2.27 11.07 15.33
N SER A 117 -1.10 10.49 15.09
CA SER A 117 -0.95 9.22 14.35
C SER A 117 -1.47 9.32 12.91
N GLY A 118 -2.45 8.51 12.49
CA GLY A 118 -3.21 8.73 11.24
C GLY A 118 -3.76 10.16 11.09
N GLY A 119 -4.16 10.82 12.18
CA GLY A 119 -4.55 12.23 12.18
C GLY A 119 -3.35 13.15 11.98
N GLY A 120 -2.15 12.74 12.41
CA GLY A 120 -0.89 13.38 12.07
C GLY A 120 -0.59 13.25 10.57
N THR A 121 -0.84 12.08 9.97
CA THR A 121 -0.78 11.85 8.51
C THR A 121 -1.70 12.81 7.78
N GLN A 122 -2.98 12.82 8.14
CA GLN A 122 -3.99 13.68 7.52
C GLN A 122 -3.65 15.16 7.70
N THR A 123 -3.19 15.56 8.89
CA THR A 123 -2.73 16.94 9.14
C THR A 123 -1.58 17.30 8.20
N ALA A 124 -0.61 16.39 8.00
CA ALA A 124 0.54 16.62 7.12
C ALA A 124 0.12 16.79 5.65
N TYR A 125 -0.79 15.95 5.15
CA TYR A 125 -1.34 16.08 3.80
C TYR A 125 -2.15 17.35 3.63
N LEU A 126 -3.13 17.59 4.52
CA LEU A 126 -4.03 18.73 4.45
C LEU A 126 -3.24 20.05 4.52
N MET A 127 -2.28 20.16 5.46
CA MET A 127 -1.49 21.38 5.60
C MET A 127 -0.59 21.65 4.39
N ALA A 128 -0.20 20.62 3.64
CA ALA A 128 0.65 20.73 2.46
C ALA A 128 -0.15 21.14 1.21
N ILE A 129 -1.42 20.73 1.10
CA ILE A 129 -2.21 20.92 -0.14
C ILE A 129 -3.36 21.92 -0.02
N ASP A 130 -3.85 22.23 1.20
CA ASP A 130 -4.95 23.17 1.42
C ASP A 130 -4.45 24.47 2.06
N GLN A 131 -4.31 25.50 1.22
CA GLN A 131 -3.78 26.82 1.59
C GLN A 131 -4.63 27.58 2.61
N ARG A 132 -5.84 27.10 2.93
CA ARG A 132 -6.70 27.70 3.95
C ARG A 132 -6.22 27.40 5.36
N ILE A 133 -5.40 26.35 5.54
CA ILE A 133 -4.81 26.01 6.84
C ILE A 133 -3.65 26.97 7.17
N ARG A 134 -3.91 27.89 8.10
CA ARG A 134 -2.97 28.91 8.58
C ARG A 134 -2.01 28.42 9.65
N CYS A 135 -2.35 27.36 10.35
CA CYS A 135 -1.55 26.81 11.44
C CYS A 135 -1.75 25.30 11.52
N ALA A 136 -0.69 24.52 11.71
CA ALA A 136 -0.82 23.08 11.86
C ALA A 136 0.03 22.51 12.99
N ALA A 137 -0.42 21.39 13.55
CA ALA A 137 0.33 20.62 14.53
C ALA A 137 0.14 19.11 14.32
N PRO A 138 0.86 18.47 13.38
CA PRO A 138 0.85 17.01 13.24
C PRO A 138 1.56 16.36 14.44
N SER A 139 0.89 15.39 15.07
CA SER A 139 1.41 14.68 16.25
C SER A 139 1.68 13.21 15.95
N CYS A 140 2.81 12.70 16.45
CA CYS A 140 3.19 11.28 16.37
C CYS A 140 3.10 10.69 14.95
N TYR A 141 3.69 11.37 13.96
CA TYR A 141 3.71 10.93 12.56
C TYR A 141 4.97 11.40 11.81
N ILE A 142 5.32 12.68 11.91
CA ILE A 142 6.46 13.25 11.20
C ILE A 142 7.75 12.60 11.71
N THR A 143 8.43 11.88 10.82
CA THR A 143 9.78 11.32 10.99
C THR A 143 10.57 11.57 9.70
N SER A 144 11.61 10.81 9.39
CA SER A 144 12.19 10.75 8.04
C SER A 144 11.83 9.42 7.40
N LEU A 145 11.50 9.39 6.11
CA LEU A 145 11.15 8.15 5.42
C LEU A 145 12.29 7.13 5.45
N GLN A 146 13.55 7.57 5.38
CA GLN A 146 14.70 6.66 5.55
C GLN A 146 14.62 5.90 6.88
N ARG A 147 14.51 6.62 8.01
CA ARG A 147 14.36 6.00 9.34
C ARG A 147 13.11 5.14 9.45
N LEU A 148 12.00 5.56 8.83
CA LEU A 148 10.77 4.76 8.77
C LEU A 148 11.02 3.42 8.08
N MET A 149 11.70 3.41 6.93
CA MET A 149 12.04 2.18 6.19
C MET A 149 13.03 1.28 6.94
N GLU A 150 14.01 1.86 7.62
CA GLU A 150 15.02 1.12 8.41
C GLU A 150 14.46 0.48 9.68
N THR A 151 13.32 0.96 10.19
CA THR A 151 12.74 0.53 11.46
C THR A 151 11.45 -0.25 11.24
N ILE A 152 10.30 0.41 11.31
CA ILE A 152 8.99 -0.22 11.26
C ILE A 152 8.52 -0.56 9.84
N GLY A 153 9.09 0.09 8.83
CA GLY A 153 8.73 -0.05 7.42
C GLY A 153 7.52 0.80 7.01
N PRO A 154 7.08 0.66 5.75
CA PRO A 154 5.84 1.28 5.27
C PRO A 154 4.65 0.91 6.15
N GLN A 155 3.77 1.88 6.44
CA GLN A 155 2.57 1.67 7.23
C GLN A 155 1.36 1.27 6.36
N ASP A 156 0.13 1.45 6.83
CA ASP A 156 -1.08 1.11 6.06
C ASP A 156 -1.29 2.04 4.84
N ALA A 157 -2.31 1.75 4.05
CA ALA A 157 -2.47 2.35 2.71
C ALA A 157 -2.69 3.88 2.69
N GLU A 158 -3.18 4.51 3.77
CA GLU A 158 -3.30 5.98 3.85
C GLU A 158 -1.94 6.67 3.99
N GLN A 159 -0.95 6.03 4.58
CA GLN A 159 0.34 6.66 4.91
C GLN A 159 1.39 6.54 3.82
N ASN A 160 1.07 5.90 2.69
CA ASN A 160 2.03 5.63 1.62
C ASN A 160 1.48 6.13 0.28
N ILE A 161 2.20 7.03 -0.39
CA ILE A 161 1.80 7.56 -1.71
C ILE A 161 2.65 6.91 -2.80
N PHE A 162 2.02 6.47 -3.89
CA PHE A 162 2.72 5.80 -5.00
C PHE A 162 3.86 6.66 -5.53
N GLY A 163 5.05 6.06 -5.65
CA GLY A 163 6.23 6.74 -6.19
C GLY A 163 6.84 7.79 -5.26
N GLN A 164 6.35 8.01 -4.04
CA GLN A 164 6.84 9.04 -3.13
C GLN A 164 8.37 9.03 -2.98
N LEU A 165 8.98 7.86 -2.78
CA LEU A 165 10.44 7.73 -2.68
C LEU A 165 11.13 7.92 -4.04
N ALA A 166 10.54 7.44 -5.14
CA ALA A 166 11.11 7.62 -6.47
C ALA A 166 11.15 9.08 -6.91
N PHE A 167 10.19 9.89 -6.47
CA PHE A 167 10.18 11.34 -6.68
C PHE A 167 11.09 12.11 -5.70
N GLY A 168 11.76 11.41 -4.78
CA GLY A 168 12.68 12.00 -3.81
C GLY A 168 11.99 12.75 -2.66
N MET A 169 10.70 12.46 -2.42
CA MET A 169 9.93 13.12 -1.38
C MET A 169 10.14 12.45 -0.02
N ASP A 170 10.29 13.24 1.04
CA ASP A 170 10.35 12.85 2.45
C ASP A 170 9.25 13.60 3.25
N HIS A 171 9.01 13.23 4.51
CA HIS A 171 8.09 13.95 5.40
C HIS A 171 8.52 15.41 5.63
N ALA A 172 9.81 15.72 5.48
CA ALA A 172 10.29 17.10 5.49
C ALA A 172 9.62 17.95 4.40
N ASP A 173 9.31 17.38 3.23
CA ASP A 173 8.70 18.13 2.14
C ASP A 173 7.28 18.58 2.47
N TYR A 174 6.51 17.82 3.25
CA TYR A 174 5.20 18.29 3.75
C TYR A 174 5.33 19.60 4.55
N LEU A 175 6.41 19.76 5.32
CA LEU A 175 6.69 20.98 6.10
C LEU A 175 7.14 22.14 5.20
N LEU A 176 7.85 21.82 4.11
CA LEU A 176 8.42 22.81 3.19
C LEU A 176 7.39 23.32 2.16
N MET A 177 6.50 22.46 1.69
CA MET A 177 5.45 22.82 0.71
C MET A 177 4.53 23.95 1.20
N ARG A 178 4.39 24.10 2.52
CA ARG A 178 3.59 25.16 3.13
C ARG A 178 4.40 26.31 3.72
N ALA A 179 5.72 26.28 3.59
CA ALA A 179 6.55 27.30 4.19
C ALA A 179 6.18 28.70 3.63
N PRO A 180 6.14 29.74 4.47
CA PRO A 180 6.58 29.77 5.86
C PRO A 180 5.51 29.41 6.92
N GLN A 181 4.31 28.93 6.56
CA GLN A 181 3.18 28.83 7.50
C GLN A 181 3.51 28.09 8.82
N PRO A 182 2.98 28.57 9.98
CA PRO A 182 3.22 27.98 11.29
C PRO A 182 2.94 26.47 11.39
N THR A 183 3.97 25.69 11.75
CA THR A 183 3.89 24.24 11.97
C THR A 183 4.62 23.82 13.25
N LEU A 184 3.92 23.10 14.14
CA LEU A 184 4.51 22.45 15.32
C LEU A 184 4.56 20.94 15.10
N ILE A 185 5.77 20.37 15.12
CA ILE A 185 5.94 18.91 15.10
C ILE A 185 5.79 18.42 16.55
N CYS A 186 4.79 17.59 16.82
CA CYS A 186 4.59 16.98 18.13
C CYS A 186 5.06 15.52 18.10
N CYS A 187 5.99 15.14 18.99
CA CYS A 187 6.59 13.81 19.01
C CYS A 187 6.57 13.20 20.41
N ALA A 188 6.47 11.87 20.47
CA ALA A 188 6.74 11.09 21.67
C ALA A 188 8.10 10.39 21.52
N THR A 189 8.93 10.40 22.56
CA THR A 189 10.34 9.92 22.48
C THR A 189 10.43 8.39 22.39
N GLN A 190 9.42 7.67 22.89
CA GLN A 190 9.34 6.20 22.89
C GLN A 190 8.30 5.69 21.87
N ASP A 191 7.99 6.52 20.87
CA ASP A 191 7.10 6.17 19.76
C ASP A 191 7.77 5.15 18.83
N TYR A 192 6.95 4.37 18.13
CA TYR A 192 7.42 3.53 17.03
C TYR A 192 7.76 4.38 15.78
N PHE A 193 7.21 5.59 15.66
CA PHE A 193 7.75 6.61 14.76
C PHE A 193 9.05 7.17 15.33
N ASP A 194 10.17 6.83 14.70
CA ASP A 194 11.52 7.13 15.19
C ASP A 194 11.74 8.63 15.45
N ILE A 195 12.07 8.96 16.72
CA ILE A 195 12.36 10.33 17.18
C ILE A 195 13.60 10.92 16.50
N GLY A 196 14.59 10.10 16.16
CA GLY A 196 15.78 10.53 15.42
C GLY A 196 15.42 11.08 14.04
N GLY A 197 14.55 10.37 13.32
CA GLY A 197 13.99 10.83 12.04
C GLY A 197 13.19 12.13 12.18
N ALA A 198 12.40 12.28 13.26
CA ALA A 198 11.66 13.51 13.52
C ALA A 198 12.58 14.72 13.71
N TRP A 199 13.66 14.57 14.50
CA TRP A 199 14.67 15.61 14.66
C TRP A 199 15.40 15.95 13.37
N ASN A 200 15.74 14.95 12.56
CA ASN A 200 16.38 15.17 11.27
C ASN A 200 15.48 16.04 10.38
N THR A 201 14.22 15.64 10.22
CA THR A 201 13.20 16.38 9.49
C THR A 201 12.98 17.79 10.03
N PHE A 202 12.89 17.97 11.35
CA PHE A 202 12.78 19.28 11.98
C PHE A 202 13.99 20.18 11.68
N ARG A 203 15.22 19.66 11.79
CA ARG A 203 16.44 20.45 11.52
C ARG A 203 16.50 20.94 10.07
N TYR A 204 16.07 20.10 9.11
CA TYR A 204 15.94 20.50 7.71
C TYR A 204 14.94 21.67 7.56
N ALA A 205 13.72 21.50 8.08
CA ALA A 205 12.69 22.53 8.01
C ALA A 205 13.12 23.83 8.72
N LYS A 206 13.67 23.73 9.94
CA LYS A 206 14.14 24.87 10.74
C LYS A 206 15.20 25.69 10.02
N ARG A 207 16.16 25.03 9.37
CA ARG A 207 17.20 25.70 8.58
C ARG A 207 16.59 26.52 7.44
N LEU A 208 15.64 25.96 6.71
CA LEU A 208 14.99 26.64 5.58
C LEU A 208 14.09 27.79 6.05
N TYR A 209 13.25 27.56 7.05
CA TYR A 209 12.41 28.60 7.65
C TYR A 209 13.25 29.78 8.19
N SER A 210 14.40 29.49 8.82
CA SER A 210 15.32 30.53 9.30
C SER A 210 15.89 31.37 8.15
N ARG A 211 16.26 30.74 7.03
CA ARG A 211 16.74 31.44 5.84
C ARG A 211 15.66 32.30 5.17
N MET A 212 14.40 31.89 5.27
CA MET A 212 13.26 32.69 4.79
C MET A 212 12.88 33.84 5.73
N GLY A 213 13.52 33.96 6.90
CA GLY A 213 13.21 34.99 7.90
C GLY A 213 12.08 34.62 8.86
N TYR A 214 11.64 33.35 8.88
CA TYR A 214 10.53 32.86 9.70
C TYR A 214 10.93 31.73 10.66
N PRO A 215 12.04 31.84 11.42
CA PRO A 215 12.51 30.76 12.28
C PRO A 215 11.49 30.36 13.34
N ALA A 216 10.64 31.30 13.80
CA ALA A 216 9.62 31.03 14.81
C ALA A 216 8.41 30.23 14.28
N GLN A 217 8.21 30.13 12.95
CA GLN A 217 7.05 29.47 12.35
C GLN A 217 7.23 27.95 12.19
N VAL A 218 8.36 27.39 12.61
CA VAL A 218 8.52 25.93 12.74
C VAL A 218 9.20 25.58 14.05
N ASN A 219 8.60 24.65 14.78
CA ASN A 219 9.15 24.14 16.03
C ASN A 219 8.84 22.66 16.23
N LEU A 220 9.50 22.06 17.23
CA LEU A 220 9.25 20.68 17.66
C LEU A 220 9.03 20.67 19.18
N VAL A 221 8.10 19.83 19.63
CA VAL A 221 7.87 19.52 21.04
C VAL A 221 7.95 18.01 21.25
N GLU A 222 8.52 17.62 22.37
CA GLU A 222 8.66 16.22 22.78
C GLU A 222 7.85 15.93 24.02
N ASN A 223 7.40 14.69 24.14
CA ASN A 223 6.86 14.11 25.35
C ASN A 223 7.57 12.79 25.63
N ASP A 224 8.08 12.60 26.85
CA ASP A 224 8.72 11.34 27.24
C ASP A 224 7.67 10.27 27.58
N ASP A 225 7.11 9.68 26.53
CA ASP A 225 6.07 8.66 26.59
C ASP A 225 6.09 7.84 25.30
N THR A 226 5.27 6.80 25.31
CA THR A 226 4.86 6.01 24.17
C THR A 226 3.88 6.78 23.26
N HIS A 227 3.61 6.18 22.09
CA HIS A 227 2.70 6.71 21.07
C HIS A 227 1.34 7.19 21.63
N GLY A 228 0.92 8.41 21.27
CA GLY A 228 -0.45 8.88 21.53
C GLY A 228 -0.56 10.39 21.74
N PHE A 229 -1.80 10.90 21.68
CA PHE A 229 -2.07 12.32 21.86
C PHE A 229 -2.19 12.69 23.34
N LYS A 230 -1.10 12.53 24.10
CA LYS A 230 -1.06 12.72 25.56
C LYS A 230 -1.21 14.19 25.95
N LYS A 231 -1.54 14.45 27.22
CA LYS A 231 -1.78 15.79 27.77
C LYS A 231 -0.69 16.82 27.39
N PRO A 232 0.63 16.55 27.52
CA PRO A 232 1.65 17.53 27.13
C PRO A 232 1.60 17.91 25.64
N LEU A 233 1.34 16.94 24.76
CA LEU A 233 1.23 17.19 23.32
C LEU A 233 -0.07 17.95 22.98
N ARG A 234 -1.18 17.66 23.68
CA ARG A 234 -2.44 18.44 23.53
C ARG A 234 -2.27 19.88 23.98
N GLU A 235 -1.69 20.10 25.16
CA GLU A 235 -1.38 21.45 25.67
C GLU A 235 -0.51 22.24 24.68
N ALA A 236 0.56 21.62 24.17
CA ALA A 236 1.47 22.26 23.22
C ALA A 236 0.80 22.55 21.86
N ALA A 237 0.01 21.61 21.32
CA ALA A 237 -0.73 21.80 20.08
C ALA A 237 -1.75 22.95 20.21
N VAL A 238 -2.52 23.00 21.30
CA VAL A 238 -3.49 24.09 21.53
C VAL A 238 -2.79 25.42 21.76
N GLN A 239 -1.67 25.44 22.51
CA GLN A 239 -0.87 26.65 22.68
C GLN A 239 -0.38 27.19 21.33
N TRP A 240 0.07 26.31 20.44
CA TRP A 240 0.48 26.68 19.08
C TRP A 240 -0.67 27.29 18.27
N MET A 241 -1.86 26.67 18.32
CA MET A 241 -3.05 27.19 17.65
C MET A 241 -3.47 28.55 18.20
N VAL A 242 -3.49 28.73 19.51
CA VAL A 242 -3.83 30.00 20.17
C VAL A 242 -2.83 31.09 19.79
N ARG A 243 -1.53 30.79 19.79
CA ARG A 243 -0.49 31.73 19.37
C ARG A 243 -0.71 32.24 17.96
N TRP A 244 -0.93 31.36 16.99
CA TRP A 244 -0.94 31.74 15.58
C TRP A 244 -2.32 32.16 15.04
N LEU A 245 -3.40 31.64 15.61
CA LEU A 245 -4.77 31.99 15.20
C LEU A 245 -5.35 33.12 16.04
N ARG A 246 -4.90 33.33 17.28
CA ARG A 246 -5.39 34.42 18.14
C ARG A 246 -4.36 35.52 18.39
N GLY A 247 -3.08 35.29 18.11
CA GLY A 247 -2.02 36.23 18.44
C GLY A 247 -1.69 36.28 19.93
N GLU A 248 -2.06 35.23 20.69
CA GLU A 248 -1.86 35.15 22.15
C GLU A 248 -0.76 34.12 22.46
N ASP A 249 0.41 34.55 22.92
CA ASP A 249 1.47 33.63 23.39
C ASP A 249 1.36 33.44 24.90
N ARG A 250 0.70 32.35 25.33
CA ARG A 250 0.50 32.01 26.74
C ARG A 250 0.50 30.51 26.97
N VAL A 251 0.87 30.11 28.18
CA VAL A 251 0.82 28.70 28.59
C VAL A 251 -0.63 28.22 28.61
N ILE A 252 -0.87 27.07 27.98
CA ILE A 252 -2.14 26.34 28.03
C ILE A 252 -2.00 25.19 29.02
N ARG A 253 -2.97 25.05 29.91
CA ARG A 253 -3.09 23.92 30.84
C ARG A 253 -4.41 23.22 30.60
N GLU A 254 -4.35 21.92 30.41
CA GLU A 254 -5.54 21.09 30.26
C GLU A 254 -6.18 20.88 31.65
N PRO A 255 -7.41 21.38 31.88
CA PRO A 255 -8.14 21.09 33.09
C PRO A 255 -8.72 19.68 33.04
N GLU A 256 -9.22 19.20 34.17
CA GLU A 256 -10.12 18.06 34.14
C GLU A 256 -11.40 18.42 33.37
N MET A 257 -11.85 17.51 32.52
CA MET A 257 -13.06 17.65 31.73
C MET A 257 -13.71 16.28 31.54
N GLU A 258 -15.03 16.30 31.57
CA GLU A 258 -15.83 15.14 31.18
C GLU A 258 -15.84 15.04 29.66
N VAL A 259 -15.76 13.82 29.16
CA VAL A 259 -15.84 13.49 27.75
C VAL A 259 -17.15 12.75 27.50
N LEU A 260 -17.70 12.91 26.30
CA LEU A 260 -18.89 12.20 25.88
C LEU A 260 -18.60 10.71 25.76
N THR A 261 -19.60 9.89 26.04
CA THR A 261 -19.63 8.48 25.63
C THR A 261 -19.66 8.37 24.10
N ASP A 262 -19.34 7.19 23.58
CA ASP A 262 -19.41 6.92 22.13
C ASP A 262 -20.80 7.27 21.58
N GLN A 263 -21.87 6.84 22.24
CA GLN A 263 -23.25 7.09 21.81
C GLN A 263 -23.64 8.57 21.84
N GLU A 264 -23.18 9.32 22.85
CA GLU A 264 -23.42 10.77 22.93
C GLU A 264 -22.68 11.54 21.82
N ALA A 265 -21.58 10.98 21.31
CA ALA A 265 -20.82 11.55 20.21
C ALA A 265 -21.35 11.16 18.81
N TRP A 266 -22.29 10.22 18.72
CA TRP A 266 -22.83 9.78 17.43
C TRP A 266 -23.68 10.85 16.74
N CYS A 267 -23.50 10.94 15.43
CA CYS A 267 -24.26 11.79 14.52
C CYS A 267 -25.28 10.99 13.69
N THR A 268 -25.23 9.66 13.78
CA THR A 268 -26.12 8.74 13.06
C THR A 268 -26.93 7.86 14.03
N PRO A 269 -28.13 7.39 13.63
CA PRO A 269 -29.03 6.66 14.55
C PRO A 269 -28.45 5.35 15.10
N LEU A 270 -27.60 4.69 14.32
CA LEU A 270 -27.01 3.37 14.65
C LEU A 270 -25.48 3.42 14.73
N GLY A 271 -24.90 4.61 14.83
CA GLY A 271 -23.46 4.78 14.93
C GLY A 271 -22.68 4.38 13.68
N GLN A 272 -23.30 4.30 12.50
CA GLN A 272 -22.64 4.03 11.22
C GLN A 272 -23.31 4.74 10.04
N VAL A 273 -22.53 5.51 9.29
CA VAL A 273 -22.96 6.21 8.06
C VAL A 273 -23.38 5.23 6.98
N VAL A 274 -22.70 4.10 6.81
CA VAL A 274 -23.02 3.12 5.75
C VAL A 274 -24.44 2.52 5.87
N LEU A 275 -25.09 2.67 7.03
CA LEU A 275 -26.48 2.23 7.26
C LEU A 275 -27.53 3.30 6.93
N LEU A 276 -27.13 4.55 6.61
CA LEU A 276 -28.08 5.58 6.21
C LEU A 276 -28.58 5.33 4.78
N ALA A 277 -29.83 5.72 4.52
CA ALA A 277 -30.47 5.50 3.23
C ALA A 277 -29.75 6.24 2.10
N GLY A 278 -29.38 5.51 1.04
CA GLY A 278 -28.72 6.07 -0.14
C GLY A 278 -27.22 6.29 0.00
N GLU A 279 -26.62 5.93 1.13
CA GLU A 279 -25.17 6.02 1.31
C GLU A 279 -24.41 5.01 0.45
N ARG A 280 -23.16 5.35 0.16
CA ARG A 280 -22.24 4.52 -0.62
C ARG A 280 -20.93 4.36 0.13
N SER A 281 -20.47 3.11 0.23
CA SER A 281 -19.14 2.83 0.73
C SER A 281 -18.05 3.26 -0.27
N VAL A 282 -16.82 3.36 0.19
CA VAL A 282 -15.64 3.55 -0.67
C VAL A 282 -15.47 2.37 -1.62
N PHE A 283 -15.87 1.15 -1.24
CA PHE A 283 -15.91 0.00 -2.14
C PHE A 283 -16.88 0.26 -3.31
N ASP A 284 -18.08 0.78 -3.04
CA ASP A 284 -19.05 1.15 -4.10
C ASP A 284 -18.55 2.28 -5.00
N ILE A 285 -17.81 3.24 -4.43
CA ILE A 285 -17.19 4.34 -5.17
C ILE A 285 -16.09 3.80 -6.10
N ASN A 286 -15.27 2.88 -5.62
CA ASN A 286 -14.22 2.25 -6.42
C ASN A 286 -14.80 1.33 -7.50
N ALA A 287 -15.82 0.54 -7.20
CA ALA A 287 -16.53 -0.28 -8.19
C ALA A 287 -17.17 0.57 -9.29
N GLY A 288 -17.79 1.70 -8.93
CA GLY A 288 -18.31 2.67 -9.89
C GLY A 288 -17.23 3.20 -10.85
N TYR A 289 -16.09 3.60 -10.31
CA TYR A 289 -14.99 4.09 -11.13
C TYR A 289 -14.34 2.99 -11.98
N ASN A 290 -14.28 1.74 -11.50
CA ASN A 290 -13.80 0.63 -12.31
C ASN A 290 -14.67 0.40 -13.54
N ARG A 291 -16.00 0.54 -13.43
CA ARG A 291 -16.91 0.43 -14.58
C ARG A 291 -16.63 1.50 -15.64
N GLU A 292 -16.37 2.75 -15.22
CA GLU A 292 -15.96 3.82 -16.15
C GLU A 292 -14.64 3.49 -16.86
N LEU A 293 -13.66 2.97 -16.11
CA LEU A 293 -12.39 2.54 -16.70
C LEU A 293 -12.54 1.30 -17.59
N ALA A 294 -13.47 0.39 -17.29
CA ALA A 294 -13.71 -0.81 -18.09
C ALA A 294 -14.04 -0.47 -19.54
N SER A 295 -14.96 0.47 -19.77
CA SER A 295 -15.29 0.93 -21.12
C SER A 295 -14.10 1.58 -21.84
N GLN A 296 -13.24 2.29 -21.11
CA GLN A 296 -12.02 2.89 -21.69
C GLN A 296 -10.99 1.82 -22.05
N ARG A 297 -10.78 0.82 -21.17
CA ARG A 297 -9.89 -0.32 -21.40
C ARG A 297 -10.36 -1.16 -22.58
N GLU A 298 -11.65 -1.45 -22.69
CA GLU A 298 -12.24 -2.20 -23.81
C GLU A 298 -11.94 -1.53 -25.14
N LYS A 299 -12.16 -0.21 -25.23
CA LYS A 299 -11.82 0.58 -26.41
C LYS A 299 -10.32 0.53 -26.72
N LEU A 300 -9.47 0.75 -25.71
CA LEU A 300 -8.01 0.70 -25.86
C LEU A 300 -7.55 -0.65 -26.43
N TRP A 301 -8.14 -1.76 -25.99
CA TRP A 301 -7.78 -3.11 -26.44
C TRP A 301 -8.39 -3.51 -27.78
N ALA A 302 -9.54 -2.94 -28.14
CA ALA A 302 -10.13 -3.15 -29.46
C ALA A 302 -9.36 -2.42 -30.57
N GLU A 303 -8.79 -1.25 -30.26
CA GLU A 303 -8.13 -0.37 -31.24
C GLU A 303 -6.59 -0.49 -31.22
N GLY A 304 -6.00 -0.88 -30.09
CA GLY A 304 -4.55 -0.81 -29.85
C GLY A 304 -3.74 -1.97 -30.43
N PRO A 305 -2.65 -1.72 -31.18
CA PRO A 305 -1.72 -2.77 -31.60
C PRO A 305 -1.13 -3.50 -30.39
N THR A 306 -1.02 -4.84 -30.46
CA THR A 306 -0.49 -5.65 -29.35
C THR A 306 0.93 -5.24 -28.93
N ALA A 307 1.76 -4.77 -29.87
CA ALA A 307 3.11 -4.26 -29.59
C ALA A 307 3.08 -3.03 -28.67
N GLU A 308 2.17 -2.08 -28.91
CA GLU A 308 2.01 -0.89 -28.07
C GLU A 308 1.45 -1.25 -26.70
N LEU A 309 0.50 -2.19 -26.64
CA LEU A 309 -0.05 -2.69 -25.38
C LEU A 309 1.04 -3.32 -24.50
N ARG A 310 1.97 -4.09 -25.08
CA ARG A 310 3.13 -4.64 -24.35
C ARG A 310 4.00 -3.54 -23.75
N ILE A 311 4.30 -2.48 -24.49
CA ILE A 311 5.08 -1.34 -24.00
C ILE A 311 4.35 -0.66 -22.82
N ARG A 312 3.05 -0.39 -22.98
CA ARG A 312 2.23 0.23 -21.92
C ARG A 312 2.18 -0.64 -20.66
N ILE A 313 1.94 -1.94 -20.81
CA ILE A 313 1.87 -2.89 -19.69
C ILE A 313 3.22 -3.00 -18.99
N ARG A 314 4.31 -3.08 -19.75
CA ARG A 314 5.68 -3.08 -19.21
C ARG A 314 5.95 -1.87 -18.33
N ASN A 315 5.59 -0.68 -18.80
CA ASN A 315 5.73 0.57 -18.03
C ASN A 315 4.85 0.58 -16.77
N VAL A 316 3.62 0.05 -16.85
CA VAL A 316 2.67 0.01 -15.73
C VAL A 316 3.14 -0.92 -14.62
N ILE A 317 3.65 -2.11 -14.95
CA ILE A 317 4.16 -3.04 -13.93
C ILE A 317 5.56 -2.67 -13.45
N GLY A 318 6.31 -1.87 -14.23
CA GLY A 318 7.67 -1.45 -13.91
C GLY A 318 8.72 -2.55 -14.16
N THR A 319 8.57 -3.35 -15.23
CA THR A 319 9.55 -4.38 -15.60
C THR A 319 10.40 -3.96 -16.80
N ARG A 320 11.59 -4.57 -16.96
CA ARG A 320 12.51 -4.31 -18.09
C ARG A 320 12.18 -5.16 -19.32
N THR A 321 12.75 -4.83 -20.48
CA THR A 321 12.69 -5.71 -21.65
C THR A 321 13.62 -6.92 -21.49
N ALA A 322 13.37 -8.04 -22.18
CA ALA A 322 14.25 -9.21 -22.07
C ALA A 322 15.70 -8.93 -22.49
N ASP A 323 15.92 -8.02 -23.45
CA ASP A 323 17.25 -7.61 -23.92
C ASP A 323 17.96 -6.62 -22.97
N GLU A 324 17.20 -5.95 -22.09
CA GLU A 324 17.75 -5.09 -21.02
C GLU A 324 17.97 -5.84 -19.70
N LEU A 325 17.51 -7.10 -19.60
CA LEU A 325 17.75 -7.91 -18.41
C LEU A 325 19.22 -8.33 -18.35
N PRO A 326 19.88 -8.13 -17.20
CA PRO A 326 21.27 -8.54 -17.03
C PRO A 326 21.41 -10.07 -17.11
N GLU A 327 22.50 -10.54 -17.71
CA GLU A 327 22.89 -11.95 -17.60
C GLU A 327 23.16 -12.27 -16.12
N PRO A 328 22.43 -13.23 -15.51
CA PRO A 328 22.57 -13.49 -14.09
C PRO A 328 23.93 -14.17 -13.82
N LYS A 329 24.58 -13.81 -12.71
CA LYS A 329 25.64 -14.66 -12.16
C LYS A 329 25.00 -15.95 -11.63
N VAL A 330 25.62 -17.07 -11.94
CA VAL A 330 25.08 -18.39 -11.57
C VAL A 330 26.08 -19.11 -10.68
N GLU A 331 25.61 -19.53 -9.52
CA GLU A 331 26.35 -20.31 -8.54
C GLU A 331 25.67 -21.68 -8.37
N THR A 332 26.46 -22.75 -8.37
CA THR A 332 26.00 -24.12 -8.12
C THR A 332 26.84 -24.70 -6.99
N THR A 333 26.20 -25.31 -5.98
CA THR A 333 26.91 -25.73 -4.76
C THR A 333 26.84 -27.23 -4.50
N ASP A 334 25.69 -27.87 -4.79
CA ASP A 334 25.49 -29.30 -4.55
C ASP A 334 24.86 -29.96 -5.77
N GLU A 335 25.45 -31.07 -6.21
CA GLU A 335 24.86 -31.99 -7.18
C GLU A 335 24.61 -33.34 -6.50
N ALA A 336 23.43 -33.90 -6.72
CA ALA A 336 23.06 -35.22 -6.24
C ALA A 336 22.33 -35.99 -7.33
N GLU A 337 22.53 -37.31 -7.37
CA GLU A 337 21.64 -38.21 -8.09
C GLU A 337 20.69 -38.89 -7.12
N HIS A 338 19.40 -38.87 -7.44
CA HIS A 338 18.37 -39.52 -6.66
C HIS A 338 17.29 -40.07 -7.59
N ASP A 339 16.95 -41.36 -7.47
CA ASP A 339 15.95 -42.05 -8.30
C ASP A 339 16.16 -41.91 -9.82
N GLY A 340 17.42 -41.84 -10.28
CA GLY A 340 17.75 -41.67 -11.70
C GLY A 340 17.47 -40.26 -12.24
N LEU A 341 17.33 -39.28 -11.35
CA LEU A 341 17.28 -37.85 -11.63
C LEU A 341 18.56 -37.18 -11.14
N ARG A 342 19.04 -36.18 -11.87
CA ARG A 342 20.13 -35.30 -11.43
C ARG A 342 19.54 -34.03 -10.83
N LEU A 343 19.92 -33.72 -9.60
CA LEU A 343 19.47 -32.56 -8.84
C LEU A 343 20.65 -31.64 -8.62
N THR A 344 20.53 -30.39 -9.05
CA THR A 344 21.57 -29.36 -8.87
C THR A 344 20.97 -28.17 -8.14
N LYS A 345 21.51 -27.86 -6.95
CA LYS A 345 21.17 -26.61 -6.26
C LYS A 345 21.82 -25.45 -7.01
N ILE A 346 21.02 -24.44 -7.32
CA ILE A 346 21.42 -23.31 -8.14
C ILE A 346 20.97 -22.00 -7.49
N VAL A 347 21.79 -20.97 -7.62
CA VAL A 347 21.46 -19.60 -7.23
C VAL A 347 21.69 -18.69 -8.42
N LEU A 348 20.62 -18.02 -8.88
CA LEU A 348 20.71 -16.97 -9.89
C LEU A 348 20.79 -15.61 -9.21
N ARG A 349 21.76 -14.78 -9.57
CA ARG A 349 21.92 -13.41 -9.07
C ARG A 349 21.78 -12.42 -10.24
N PRO A 350 20.55 -11.93 -10.52
CA PRO A 350 20.32 -11.00 -11.63
C PRO A 350 20.89 -9.61 -11.35
N ALA A 351 20.94 -9.18 -10.09
CA ALA A 351 21.45 -7.87 -9.70
C ALA A 351 22.08 -7.94 -8.31
N GLU A 352 22.81 -6.87 -7.94
CA GLU A 352 23.33 -6.72 -6.59
C GLU A 352 22.19 -6.77 -5.56
N GLY A 353 22.36 -7.57 -4.50
CA GLY A 353 21.35 -7.75 -3.46
C GLY A 353 20.15 -8.64 -3.84
N ILE A 354 20.02 -9.06 -5.10
CA ILE A 354 18.94 -9.97 -5.53
C ILE A 354 19.49 -11.39 -5.66
N VAL A 355 18.82 -12.32 -4.99
CA VAL A 355 19.19 -13.74 -4.93
C VAL A 355 17.94 -14.54 -5.28
N LEU A 356 18.06 -15.46 -6.24
CA LEU A 356 16.97 -16.35 -6.65
C LEU A 356 17.46 -17.81 -6.50
N PRO A 357 17.27 -18.41 -5.31
CA PRO A 357 17.58 -19.82 -5.07
C PRO A 357 16.67 -20.73 -5.89
N GLY A 358 17.17 -21.89 -6.26
CA GLY A 358 16.40 -22.87 -6.99
C GLY A 358 17.03 -24.25 -7.02
N LEU A 359 16.28 -25.17 -7.60
CA LEU A 359 16.68 -26.53 -7.84
C LEU A 359 16.48 -26.85 -9.32
N LEU A 360 17.58 -27.11 -10.01
CA LEU A 360 17.57 -27.64 -11.37
C LEU A 360 17.49 -29.16 -11.30
N VAL A 361 16.46 -29.73 -11.92
CA VAL A 361 16.22 -31.17 -11.97
C VAL A 361 16.22 -31.63 -13.42
N GLU A 362 17.10 -32.59 -13.72
CA GLU A 362 17.30 -33.13 -15.05
C GLU A 362 17.06 -34.65 -15.06
N PRO A 363 16.60 -35.22 -16.19
CA PRO A 363 16.64 -36.67 -16.38
C PRO A 363 18.09 -37.17 -16.25
N GLY A 364 18.31 -38.26 -15.52
CA GLY A 364 19.64 -38.85 -15.37
C GLY A 364 20.20 -39.43 -16.67
N GLU A 365 21.48 -39.83 -16.67
CA GLU A 365 22.25 -40.16 -17.88
C GLU A 365 21.61 -41.20 -18.82
N GLN A 366 20.74 -42.08 -18.30
CA GLN A 366 20.06 -43.11 -19.07
C GLN A 366 18.82 -42.63 -19.85
N LYS A 367 18.28 -41.44 -19.55
CA LYS A 367 17.12 -40.85 -20.24
C LYS A 367 17.50 -39.50 -20.84
N LYS A 368 17.28 -39.33 -22.15
CA LYS A 368 17.50 -38.01 -22.79
C LYS A 368 16.34 -37.08 -22.47
N ALA A 369 16.66 -35.83 -22.09
CA ALA A 369 15.73 -34.72 -22.05
C ALA A 369 15.27 -34.39 -23.48
N ASN A 370 14.15 -34.99 -23.89
CA ASN A 370 13.61 -34.84 -25.25
C ASN A 370 12.45 -33.83 -25.30
N ALA A 371 11.99 -33.34 -24.15
CA ALA A 371 10.95 -32.33 -24.04
C ALA A 371 11.56 -30.96 -23.68
N GLY A 372 10.85 -29.87 -24.02
CA GLY A 372 11.37 -28.49 -23.81
C GLY A 372 11.55 -28.11 -22.33
N PRO A 373 12.33 -27.05 -22.03
CA PRO A 373 12.58 -26.62 -20.65
C PRO A 373 11.32 -26.14 -19.93
N VAL A 374 11.24 -26.40 -18.62
CA VAL A 374 10.16 -25.93 -17.75
C VAL A 374 10.72 -25.09 -16.59
N LEU A 375 10.17 -23.90 -16.40
CA LEU A 375 10.38 -23.08 -15.20
C LEU A 375 9.17 -23.26 -14.28
N TYR A 376 9.39 -23.78 -13.07
CA TYR A 376 8.35 -24.06 -12.09
C TYR A 376 8.43 -23.06 -10.93
N LEU A 377 7.32 -22.40 -10.62
CA LEU A 377 7.19 -21.32 -9.66
C LEU A 377 6.08 -21.65 -8.64
N ALA A 378 6.47 -22.09 -7.45
CA ALA A 378 5.52 -22.38 -6.38
C ALA A 378 5.43 -21.21 -5.39
N ALA A 379 4.21 -20.77 -5.08
CA ALA A 379 3.99 -19.73 -4.08
C ALA A 379 4.48 -20.13 -2.67
N ASP A 380 4.50 -21.44 -2.38
CA ASP A 380 5.01 -22.01 -1.12
C ASP A 380 6.53 -22.31 -1.16
N GLY A 381 7.21 -21.87 -2.23
CA GLY A 381 8.65 -22.04 -2.44
C GLY A 381 9.05 -23.30 -3.20
N ALA A 382 10.19 -23.27 -3.87
CA ALA A 382 10.72 -24.32 -4.74
C ALA A 382 10.84 -25.67 -4.02
N ALA A 383 11.22 -25.68 -2.75
CA ALA A 383 11.33 -26.88 -1.93
C ALA A 383 9.99 -27.63 -1.80
N SER A 384 8.84 -26.95 -1.83
CA SER A 384 7.50 -27.57 -1.74
C SER A 384 7.17 -28.47 -2.93
N THR A 385 7.92 -28.35 -4.02
CA THR A 385 7.65 -29.02 -5.30
C THR A 385 8.39 -30.36 -5.43
N VAL A 386 9.27 -30.65 -4.48
CA VAL A 386 10.20 -31.79 -4.47
C VAL A 386 9.69 -32.86 -3.53
N GLY A 387 9.62 -34.11 -4.01
CA GLY A 387 9.16 -35.28 -3.25
C GLY A 387 8.77 -36.44 -4.18
N GLU A 388 8.52 -37.62 -3.62
CA GLU A 388 8.19 -38.84 -4.39
C GLU A 388 6.98 -38.67 -5.33
N ASN A 389 6.04 -37.78 -4.98
CA ASN A 389 4.87 -37.44 -5.81
C ASN A 389 4.83 -35.96 -6.23
N GLY A 390 5.97 -35.27 -6.18
CA GLY A 390 6.07 -33.84 -6.48
C GLY A 390 5.82 -33.52 -7.95
N ALA A 391 5.23 -32.35 -8.23
CA ALA A 391 4.93 -31.91 -9.59
C ALA A 391 6.19 -31.79 -10.48
N VAL A 392 7.34 -31.43 -9.88
CA VAL A 392 8.62 -31.38 -10.60
C VAL A 392 9.06 -32.77 -11.05
N ARG A 393 8.95 -33.79 -10.18
CA ARG A 393 9.30 -35.17 -10.53
C ARG A 393 8.49 -35.68 -11.72
N GLN A 394 7.16 -35.47 -11.70
CA GLN A 394 6.27 -35.88 -12.80
C GLN A 394 6.66 -35.23 -14.13
N LEU A 395 7.05 -33.96 -14.13
CA LEU A 395 7.49 -33.25 -15.33
C LEU A 395 8.82 -33.80 -15.86
N VAL A 396 9.77 -34.10 -14.97
CA VAL A 396 11.07 -34.67 -15.37
C VAL A 396 10.91 -36.09 -15.89
N GLU A 397 10.01 -36.89 -15.30
CA GLU A 397 9.66 -38.24 -15.79
C GLU A 397 9.02 -38.21 -17.20
N GLN A 398 8.34 -37.11 -17.55
CA GLN A 398 7.84 -36.83 -18.91
C GLN A 398 8.94 -36.34 -19.87
N GLY A 399 10.20 -36.24 -19.42
CA GLY A 399 11.37 -35.90 -20.23
C GLY A 399 11.73 -34.41 -20.28
N HIS A 400 11.20 -33.60 -19.36
CA HIS A 400 11.52 -32.17 -19.25
C HIS A 400 12.75 -31.94 -18.36
N THR A 401 13.57 -30.94 -18.70
CA THR A 401 14.47 -30.28 -17.73
C THR A 401 13.67 -29.23 -16.97
N VAL A 402 13.68 -29.29 -15.64
CA VAL A 402 12.85 -28.42 -14.80
C VAL A 402 13.72 -27.59 -13.86
N LEU A 403 13.54 -26.27 -13.88
CA LEU A 403 14.08 -25.38 -12.87
C LEU A 403 12.95 -24.97 -11.92
N ALA A 404 12.95 -25.47 -10.69
CA ALA A 404 12.09 -24.94 -9.63
C ALA A 404 12.79 -23.75 -8.98
N LEU A 405 12.18 -22.57 -8.99
CA LEU A 405 12.85 -21.33 -8.60
C LEU A 405 12.04 -20.51 -7.58
N ASP A 406 12.73 -20.04 -6.56
CA ASP A 406 12.26 -19.00 -5.65
C ASP A 406 12.54 -17.62 -6.25
N VAL A 407 11.50 -16.99 -6.79
CA VAL A 407 11.55 -15.57 -7.16
C VAL A 407 11.59 -14.69 -5.91
N ARG A 408 12.00 -13.43 -6.04
CA ARG A 408 12.21 -12.57 -4.86
C ARG A 408 10.98 -12.48 -3.94
N GLY A 409 11.23 -12.63 -2.64
CA GLY A 409 10.21 -12.61 -1.59
C GLY A 409 9.34 -13.87 -1.53
N VAL A 410 9.81 -15.00 -2.06
CA VAL A 410 9.17 -16.32 -1.99
C VAL A 410 10.20 -17.37 -1.57
N GLY A 411 9.71 -18.44 -0.91
CA GLY A 411 10.53 -19.57 -0.46
C GLY A 411 11.69 -19.14 0.42
N GLU A 412 12.91 -19.50 0.07
CA GLU A 412 14.12 -19.16 0.84
C GLU A 412 14.40 -17.65 0.91
N THR A 413 13.75 -16.84 0.06
CA THR A 413 13.88 -15.37 0.06
C THR A 413 12.68 -14.67 0.70
N ALA A 414 11.72 -15.42 1.23
CA ALA A 414 10.59 -14.86 1.95
C ALA A 414 11.07 -14.11 3.21
N PRO A 415 10.45 -12.98 3.57
CA PRO A 415 10.83 -12.25 4.77
C PRO A 415 10.61 -13.09 6.03
N GLU A 416 11.54 -13.01 6.97
CA GLU A 416 11.41 -13.65 8.28
C GLU A 416 10.31 -13.00 9.14
N GLY A 417 9.71 -13.81 10.01
CA GLY A 417 8.68 -13.39 10.96
C GLY A 417 7.24 -13.45 10.43
N LYS A 418 6.28 -13.06 11.27
CA LYS A 418 4.86 -12.92 10.88
C LYS A 418 4.56 -11.45 10.61
N PRO A 419 4.38 -11.03 9.35
CA PRO A 419 4.00 -9.65 9.04
C PRO A 419 2.66 -9.27 9.68
N TRP A 420 2.46 -7.98 9.91
CA TRP A 420 1.16 -7.43 10.31
C TRP A 420 0.06 -7.89 9.33
N ASN A 421 -1.00 -8.48 9.88
CA ASN A 421 -2.15 -9.01 9.12
C ASN A 421 -1.78 -9.89 7.92
N SER A 422 -0.73 -10.70 8.02
CA SER A 422 -0.31 -11.60 6.93
C SER A 422 -1.39 -12.58 6.47
N GLY A 423 -2.29 -13.01 7.36
CA GLY A 423 -3.44 -13.84 6.99
C GLY A 423 -4.51 -13.11 6.16
N GLN A 424 -4.53 -11.77 6.16
CA GLN A 424 -5.42 -10.97 5.33
C GLN A 424 -4.73 -10.55 4.03
N PHE A 425 -3.49 -10.07 4.11
CA PHE A 425 -2.81 -9.41 2.98
C PHE A 425 -1.75 -10.27 2.29
N GLY A 426 -1.35 -11.40 2.89
CA GLY A 426 -0.28 -12.27 2.41
C GLY A 426 1.08 -11.92 3.03
N GLY A 427 2.12 -12.69 2.67
CA GLY A 427 3.50 -12.41 3.06
C GLY A 427 4.10 -11.25 2.26
N GLY A 428 5.18 -10.64 2.76
CA GLY A 428 5.93 -9.63 2.00
C GLY A 428 5.34 -8.23 1.96
N THR A 429 4.45 -7.87 2.89
CA THR A 429 3.75 -6.58 2.90
C THR A 429 4.70 -5.37 2.84
N LYS A 430 5.79 -5.40 3.60
CA LYS A 430 6.82 -4.34 3.60
C LYS A 430 7.49 -4.18 2.24
N GLN A 431 7.89 -5.28 1.61
CA GLN A 431 8.54 -5.27 0.29
C GLN A 431 7.59 -4.79 -0.81
N GLN A 432 6.32 -5.18 -0.74
CA GLN A 432 5.28 -4.74 -1.66
C GLN A 432 5.05 -3.23 -1.57
N MET A 433 4.94 -2.71 -0.34
CA MET A 433 4.76 -1.29 -0.11
C MET A 433 6.03 -0.48 -0.44
N LEU A 434 7.22 -1.04 -0.20
CA LEU A 434 8.47 -0.40 -0.61
C LEU A 434 8.56 -0.29 -2.15
N ALA A 435 8.22 -1.36 -2.87
CA ALA A 435 8.13 -1.31 -4.33
C ALA A 435 7.13 -0.24 -4.78
N TYR A 436 5.95 -0.16 -4.14
CA TYR A 436 4.94 0.86 -4.41
C TYR A 436 5.46 2.29 -4.19
N LEU A 437 6.19 2.54 -3.10
CA LEU A 437 6.82 3.84 -2.82
C LEU A 437 7.93 4.18 -3.82
N LEU A 438 8.62 3.19 -4.36
CA LEU A 438 9.61 3.33 -5.44
C LEU A 438 8.96 3.44 -6.83
N GLY A 439 7.63 3.48 -6.92
CA GLY A 439 6.93 3.59 -8.21
C GLY A 439 6.92 2.29 -9.02
N HIS A 440 7.26 1.18 -8.39
CA HIS A 440 7.35 -0.15 -8.98
C HIS A 440 6.22 -1.05 -8.45
N SER A 441 6.20 -2.30 -8.90
CA SER A 441 5.33 -3.35 -8.35
C SER A 441 6.08 -4.66 -8.17
N MET A 442 5.72 -5.45 -7.14
CA MET A 442 6.29 -6.79 -6.99
C MET A 442 5.91 -7.72 -8.14
N VAL A 443 4.79 -7.48 -8.82
CA VAL A 443 4.45 -8.16 -10.07
C VAL A 443 5.51 -7.88 -11.15
N GLY A 444 5.89 -6.62 -11.36
CA GLY A 444 6.92 -6.25 -12.34
C GLY A 444 8.31 -6.77 -12.00
N GLU A 445 8.70 -6.68 -10.74
CA GLU A 445 9.99 -7.20 -10.26
C GLU A 445 10.08 -8.72 -10.43
N ARG A 446 9.04 -9.46 -10.03
CA ARG A 446 8.98 -10.93 -10.21
C ARG A 446 8.84 -11.33 -11.67
N THR A 447 8.17 -10.53 -12.50
CA THR A 447 8.15 -10.74 -13.95
C THR A 447 9.58 -10.67 -14.51
N GLY A 448 10.40 -9.72 -14.05
CA GLY A 448 11.81 -9.62 -14.42
C GLY A 448 12.63 -10.83 -13.98
N ASP A 449 12.40 -11.33 -12.75
CA ASP A 449 13.04 -12.56 -12.25
C ASP A 449 12.69 -13.78 -13.14
N ILE A 450 11.41 -13.93 -13.49
CA ILE A 450 10.92 -15.02 -14.36
C ILE A 450 11.57 -14.96 -15.74
N LEU A 451 11.62 -13.78 -16.36
CA LEU A 451 12.22 -13.59 -17.68
C LEU A 451 13.72 -13.87 -17.67
N THR A 452 14.43 -13.43 -16.62
CA THR A 452 15.87 -13.71 -16.43
C THR A 452 16.11 -15.21 -16.32
N ALA A 453 15.36 -15.90 -15.45
CA ALA A 453 15.49 -17.34 -15.24
C ALA A 453 15.13 -18.14 -16.50
N ALA A 454 14.08 -17.74 -17.22
CA ALA A 454 13.70 -18.38 -18.48
C ALA A 454 14.77 -18.20 -19.57
N ALA A 455 15.35 -17.00 -19.69
CA ALA A 455 16.43 -16.74 -20.65
C ALA A 455 17.65 -17.64 -20.36
N TRP A 456 18.08 -17.68 -19.10
CA TRP A 456 19.17 -18.55 -18.65
C TRP A 456 18.85 -20.04 -18.91
N LEU A 457 17.65 -20.51 -18.55
CA LEU A 457 17.26 -21.91 -18.71
C LEU A 457 17.21 -22.33 -20.19
N ARG A 458 16.72 -21.45 -21.07
CA ARG A 458 16.71 -21.70 -22.52
C ARG A 458 18.12 -21.85 -23.09
N GLN A 459 19.05 -21.02 -22.61
CA GLN A 459 20.46 -21.09 -22.99
C GLN A 459 21.13 -22.36 -22.45
N HIS A 460 20.91 -22.67 -21.17
CA HIS A 460 21.44 -23.85 -20.49
C HIS A 460 21.05 -25.16 -21.21
N THR A 461 19.77 -25.28 -21.57
CA THR A 461 19.23 -26.46 -22.26
C THR A 461 19.48 -26.46 -23.78
N LYS A 462 20.20 -25.46 -24.33
CA LYS A 462 20.44 -25.28 -25.78
C LYS A 462 19.16 -25.34 -26.62
N SER A 463 18.02 -25.00 -26.02
CA SER A 463 16.68 -25.14 -26.60
C SER A 463 16.28 -23.88 -27.38
N GLN A 464 17.16 -23.38 -28.26
CA GLN A 464 16.92 -22.08 -28.91
C GLN A 464 15.70 -22.03 -29.84
N ARG A 465 15.17 -23.20 -30.25
CA ARG A 465 13.97 -23.31 -31.11
C ARG A 465 12.66 -23.48 -30.34
N SER A 466 12.70 -23.73 -29.02
CA SER A 466 11.51 -23.91 -28.18
C SER A 466 11.48 -22.88 -27.06
N GLY A 467 10.33 -22.23 -26.87
CA GLY A 467 10.11 -21.36 -25.71
C GLY A 467 10.07 -22.17 -24.41
N VAL A 468 10.40 -21.53 -23.29
CA VAL A 468 10.29 -22.11 -21.95
C VAL A 468 8.82 -22.23 -21.58
N ARG A 469 8.42 -23.39 -21.04
CA ARG A 469 7.11 -23.56 -20.42
C ARG A 469 7.19 -23.06 -18.99
N VAL A 470 6.30 -22.16 -18.60
CA VAL A 470 6.20 -21.70 -17.20
C VAL A 470 5.04 -22.41 -16.52
N VAL A 471 5.26 -22.94 -15.33
CA VAL A 471 4.20 -23.42 -14.43
C VAL A 471 4.24 -22.57 -13.18
N ALA A 472 3.13 -21.92 -12.83
CA ALA A 472 3.06 -21.05 -11.66
C ALA A 472 1.83 -21.36 -10.82
N THR A 473 1.94 -21.17 -9.50
CA THR A 473 0.82 -21.35 -8.57
C THR A 473 0.44 -20.06 -7.85
N ASP A 474 -0.84 -19.93 -7.53
CA ASP A 474 -1.41 -18.91 -6.66
C ASP A 474 -0.98 -17.49 -7.11
N HIS A 475 -0.46 -16.65 -6.20
CA HIS A 475 -0.09 -15.27 -6.51
C HIS A 475 1.10 -15.11 -7.49
N LEU A 476 1.85 -16.19 -7.77
CA LEU A 476 2.89 -16.18 -8.82
C LEU A 476 2.32 -16.38 -10.22
N CYS A 477 1.05 -16.76 -10.35
CA CYS A 477 0.37 -16.80 -11.65
C CYS A 477 0.33 -15.43 -12.31
N THR A 478 0.15 -14.36 -11.53
CA THR A 478 0.09 -12.99 -12.04
C THR A 478 1.39 -12.61 -12.77
N PRO A 479 2.59 -12.60 -12.14
CA PRO A 479 3.83 -12.29 -12.85
C PRO A 479 4.16 -13.30 -13.97
N ALA A 480 3.81 -14.58 -13.84
CA ALA A 480 4.00 -15.56 -14.93
C ALA A 480 3.14 -15.24 -16.18
N LEU A 481 1.89 -14.82 -15.98
CA LEU A 481 1.01 -14.37 -17.06
C LEU A 481 1.57 -13.12 -17.76
N HIS A 482 2.17 -12.19 -17.00
CA HIS A 482 2.84 -11.02 -17.56
C HIS A 482 4.08 -11.40 -18.36
N ALA A 483 4.93 -12.30 -17.85
CA ALA A 483 6.10 -12.80 -18.58
C ALA A 483 5.70 -13.43 -19.91
N ALA A 484 4.68 -14.31 -19.91
CA ALA A 484 4.15 -14.93 -21.11
C ALA A 484 3.56 -13.91 -22.09
N PHE A 485 2.80 -12.95 -21.57
CA PHE A 485 2.23 -11.90 -22.39
C PHE A 485 3.32 -11.02 -22.98
N LEU A 486 4.37 -10.63 -22.26
CA LEU A 486 5.38 -9.66 -22.70
C LEU A 486 6.46 -10.25 -23.61
N GLU A 487 6.85 -11.51 -23.41
CA GLU A 487 7.97 -12.15 -24.14
C GLU A 487 7.58 -13.53 -24.74
N PRO A 488 6.70 -13.57 -25.76
CA PRO A 488 6.04 -14.78 -26.27
C PRO A 488 6.96 -15.69 -27.10
N GLU A 489 8.14 -15.20 -27.46
CA GLU A 489 9.22 -15.98 -28.10
C GLU A 489 10.11 -16.66 -27.06
N LEU A 490 10.24 -16.06 -25.87
CA LEU A 490 10.96 -16.67 -24.75
C LEU A 490 10.07 -17.66 -23.99
N ILE A 491 8.81 -17.27 -23.75
CA ILE A 491 7.83 -18.06 -23.02
C ILE A 491 6.87 -18.73 -24.00
N GLY A 492 7.04 -20.04 -24.18
CA GLY A 492 6.27 -20.82 -25.16
C GLY A 492 4.83 -21.07 -24.71
N SER A 493 4.63 -21.31 -23.41
CA SER A 493 3.32 -21.52 -22.79
C SER A 493 3.37 -21.28 -21.28
N ALA A 494 2.25 -20.91 -20.67
CA ALA A 494 2.11 -20.78 -19.22
C ALA A 494 0.94 -21.62 -18.68
N LYS A 495 1.20 -22.45 -17.67
CA LYS A 495 0.19 -23.14 -16.87
C LYS A 495 0.04 -22.41 -15.54
N LEU A 496 -1.16 -21.91 -15.26
CA LEU A 496 -1.50 -21.13 -14.09
C LEU A 496 -2.44 -21.95 -13.20
N VAL A 497 -1.99 -22.30 -12.00
CA VAL A 497 -2.74 -23.12 -11.05
C VAL A 497 -3.21 -22.24 -9.89
N ARG A 498 -4.52 -22.20 -9.66
CA ARG A 498 -5.18 -21.27 -8.72
C ARG A 498 -4.86 -19.79 -8.98
N PRO A 499 -4.89 -19.31 -10.24
CA PRO A 499 -4.69 -17.89 -10.50
C PRO A 499 -5.85 -17.07 -9.93
N LEU A 500 -5.57 -15.82 -9.57
CA LEU A 500 -6.60 -14.80 -9.42
C LEU A 500 -7.31 -14.60 -10.77
N VAL A 501 -8.64 -14.70 -10.79
CA VAL A 501 -9.44 -14.55 -12.03
C VAL A 501 -9.33 -13.19 -12.68
N SER A 502 -9.28 -12.12 -11.88
CA SER A 502 -9.33 -10.75 -12.36
C SER A 502 -9.00 -9.77 -11.23
N TRP A 503 -8.41 -8.63 -11.58
CA TRP A 503 -8.26 -7.50 -10.67
C TRP A 503 -9.58 -6.78 -10.41
N THR A 504 -10.55 -6.84 -11.33
CA THR A 504 -11.92 -6.36 -11.08
C THR A 504 -12.56 -7.11 -9.90
N SER A 505 -12.29 -8.41 -9.72
CA SER A 505 -12.74 -9.15 -8.54
C SER A 505 -12.23 -8.54 -7.23
N ILE A 506 -11.01 -7.99 -7.19
CA ILE A 506 -10.49 -7.29 -6.00
C ILE A 506 -11.28 -6.02 -5.70
N ILE A 507 -11.75 -5.31 -6.73
CA ILE A 507 -12.57 -4.10 -6.54
C ILE A 507 -13.95 -4.44 -6.00
N GLU A 508 -14.52 -5.55 -6.46
CA GLU A 508 -15.90 -5.96 -6.19
C GLU A 508 -16.05 -6.84 -4.94
N THR A 509 -14.94 -7.29 -4.36
CA THR A 509 -14.92 -8.08 -3.13
C THR A 509 -14.38 -7.22 -1.97
N PRO A 510 -15.23 -6.71 -1.06
CA PRO A 510 -14.77 -5.84 0.02
C PRO A 510 -13.79 -6.48 1.00
N VAL A 511 -13.87 -7.81 1.21
CA VAL A 511 -12.99 -8.57 2.11
C VAL A 511 -12.18 -9.59 1.30
N THR A 512 -11.03 -9.16 0.80
CA THR A 512 -10.13 -9.99 -0.04
C THR A 512 -9.07 -10.71 0.78
N LYS A 513 -8.62 -11.90 0.36
CA LYS A 513 -7.53 -12.64 1.04
C LYS A 513 -6.27 -12.71 0.18
N HIS A 514 -5.12 -12.39 0.77
CA HIS A 514 -3.78 -12.54 0.20
C HIS A 514 -3.55 -11.82 -1.14
N GLN A 515 -4.16 -10.65 -1.34
CA GLN A 515 -4.14 -9.95 -2.63
C GLN A 515 -3.07 -8.85 -2.77
N LEU A 516 -2.39 -8.46 -1.69
CA LEU A 516 -1.34 -7.44 -1.77
C LEU A 516 -0.19 -7.80 -2.76
N PRO A 517 0.27 -9.08 -2.86
CA PRO A 517 1.25 -9.48 -3.86
C PRO A 517 0.81 -9.28 -5.33
N ASN A 518 -0.49 -9.17 -5.59
CA ASN A 518 -1.06 -9.00 -6.93
C ASN A 518 -1.21 -7.52 -7.34
N MET A 519 -0.82 -6.56 -6.49
CA MET A 519 -1.06 -5.14 -6.71
C MET A 519 -0.10 -4.49 -7.70
N VAL A 520 -0.70 -3.76 -8.65
CA VAL A 520 0.01 -2.91 -9.62
C VAL A 520 -0.73 -1.57 -9.71
N HIS A 521 -0.03 -0.48 -9.43
CA HIS A 521 -0.65 0.84 -9.40
C HIS A 521 -1.20 1.24 -10.77
N GLY A 522 -2.48 1.55 -10.85
CA GLY A 522 -3.12 2.05 -12.07
C GLY A 522 -3.30 1.02 -13.18
N ALA A 523 -3.11 -0.27 -12.91
CA ALA A 523 -3.21 -1.29 -13.95
C ALA A 523 -4.60 -1.35 -14.61
N LEU A 524 -5.67 -1.17 -13.83
CA LEU A 524 -7.05 -1.09 -14.33
C LEU A 524 -7.33 0.18 -15.15
N LYS A 525 -6.37 1.08 -15.37
CA LYS A 525 -6.49 2.13 -16.40
C LYS A 525 -6.13 1.61 -17.79
N VAL A 526 -5.39 0.50 -17.87
CA VAL A 526 -4.81 -0.02 -19.11
C VAL A 526 -5.34 -1.42 -19.44
N TYR A 527 -5.45 -2.32 -18.46
CA TYR A 527 -5.88 -3.70 -18.67
C TYR A 527 -6.36 -4.38 -17.39
N ASP A 528 -7.00 -5.54 -17.55
CA ASP A 528 -7.29 -6.52 -16.52
C ASP A 528 -6.69 -7.88 -16.93
N LEU A 529 -6.52 -8.81 -15.97
CA LEU A 529 -5.91 -10.12 -16.19
C LEU A 529 -6.61 -10.95 -17.29
N PRO A 530 -7.95 -11.00 -17.40
CA PRO A 530 -8.63 -11.73 -18.47
C PRO A 530 -8.25 -11.28 -19.88
N GLN A 531 -7.86 -10.01 -20.06
CA GLN A 531 -7.44 -9.49 -21.37
C GLN A 531 -6.09 -10.09 -21.80
N LEU A 532 -5.16 -10.30 -20.85
CA LEU A 532 -3.90 -11.00 -21.13
C LEU A 532 -4.15 -12.47 -21.48
N VAL A 533 -5.01 -13.15 -20.70
CA VAL A 533 -5.39 -14.56 -20.94
C VAL A 533 -6.00 -14.72 -22.34
N LYS A 534 -7.00 -13.89 -22.68
CA LYS A 534 -7.66 -13.91 -23.98
C LYS A 534 -6.68 -13.67 -25.12
N SER A 535 -5.74 -12.73 -24.97
CA SER A 535 -4.74 -12.45 -26.00
C SER A 535 -3.73 -13.58 -26.21
N LEU A 536 -3.43 -14.36 -25.17
CA LEU A 536 -2.50 -15.49 -25.26
C LEU A 536 -3.19 -16.75 -25.79
N GLY A 537 -4.51 -16.87 -25.63
CA GLY A 537 -5.31 -17.98 -26.12
C GLY A 537 -4.74 -19.33 -25.65
N LYS A 538 -4.49 -20.24 -26.59
CA LYS A 538 -3.98 -21.60 -26.30
C LYS A 538 -2.58 -21.64 -25.66
N LYS A 539 -1.85 -20.52 -25.60
CA LYS A 539 -0.56 -20.45 -24.90
C LYS A 539 -0.73 -20.44 -23.37
N VAL A 540 -1.92 -20.20 -22.85
CA VAL A 540 -2.20 -20.22 -21.41
C VAL A 540 -3.20 -21.32 -21.08
N THR A 541 -2.94 -22.04 -19.98
CA THR A 541 -3.86 -22.99 -19.39
C THR A 541 -4.11 -22.58 -17.94
N ILE A 542 -5.37 -22.54 -17.53
CA ILE A 542 -5.81 -22.17 -16.18
C ILE A 542 -6.42 -23.39 -15.51
N GLU A 543 -5.99 -23.67 -14.28
CA GLU A 543 -6.55 -24.72 -13.44
C GLU A 543 -7.00 -24.10 -12.11
N GLU A 544 -8.19 -24.49 -11.64
CA GLU A 544 -8.75 -24.09 -10.34
C GLU A 544 -8.77 -22.57 -10.05
N PRO A 545 -9.24 -21.71 -10.97
CA PRO A 545 -9.19 -20.27 -10.76
C PRO A 545 -9.88 -19.84 -9.44
N ARG A 546 -9.36 -18.77 -8.82
CA ARG A 546 -9.83 -18.23 -7.54
C ARG A 546 -10.28 -16.77 -7.67
N ASP A 547 -11.33 -16.41 -6.94
CA ASP A 547 -11.72 -15.01 -6.78
C ASP A 547 -10.80 -14.28 -5.78
N ALA A 548 -11.05 -12.99 -5.55
CA ALA A 548 -10.27 -12.18 -4.61
C ALA A 548 -10.46 -12.59 -3.12
N ALA A 549 -11.51 -13.35 -2.78
CA ALA A 549 -11.71 -13.95 -1.45
C ALA A 549 -10.99 -15.30 -1.29
N GLY A 550 -10.44 -15.84 -2.39
CA GLY A 550 -9.76 -17.13 -2.43
C GLY A 550 -10.69 -18.31 -2.69
N GLU A 551 -11.95 -18.06 -3.07
CA GLU A 551 -12.92 -19.11 -3.34
C GLU A 551 -12.80 -19.63 -4.79
N PRO A 552 -13.04 -20.93 -5.03
CA PRO A 552 -13.04 -21.49 -6.38
C PRO A 552 -14.09 -20.84 -7.28
N VAL A 553 -13.70 -20.47 -8.50
CA VAL A 553 -14.62 -20.00 -9.54
C VAL A 553 -14.76 -21.07 -10.61
N THR A 554 -15.97 -21.31 -11.11
CA THR A 554 -16.17 -22.15 -12.30
C THR A 554 -15.47 -21.49 -13.49
N ALA A 555 -14.63 -22.24 -14.21
CA ALA A 555 -13.85 -21.71 -15.32
C ALA A 555 -14.74 -20.88 -16.26
N VAL A 556 -14.37 -19.61 -16.44
CA VAL A 556 -15.02 -18.71 -17.40
C VAL A 556 -14.50 -19.12 -18.78
N GLU A 557 -15.41 -19.45 -19.71
CA GLU A 557 -15.10 -19.78 -21.10
C GLU A 557 -14.33 -18.66 -21.83
#